data_AF-P73968-F1
#
_entry.id   AF-P73968-F1
#
_cell.length_a   1.000
_cell.length_b   1.000
_cell.length_c   1.000
_cell.angle_alpha   90.00
_cell.angle_beta   90.00
_cell.angle_gamma   90.00
#
_symmetry.space_group_name_H-M   'P 1'
#
loop_
_entity.id
_entity.type
_entity.pdbx_description
1 polymer ?
#
loop_
_entity_poly.entity_id
_entity_poly.type
_entity_poly.pdbx_seq_one_letter_code
_entity_poly.pdbx_strand_id
1 'polypeptide(L)'
;MAYSLDLRQRVVAYIEAGGKITEASKIYKIGKASIYRWLNRVDLSPTKVERRHRKLDWEALKKDVEENPDARLIDRAKKFGVRPSAVYYALKKMKINRKKKELRYRERNREERVKYYRMLRELIKLYGSQAIVYINTSLDSKQSRLVFMPGQKKEKKFMEIDKEKGESEKI
;
A
#
# COMPACT_ATOMS: atom_id res chain seq x y z
N MET A 1 21.12 -21.02 14.61
CA MET A 1 20.03 -20.59 15.51
C MET A 1 20.55 -19.55 16.49
N ALA A 2 19.76 -18.54 16.82
CA ALA A 2 20.13 -17.54 17.81
C ALA A 2 19.65 -18.01 19.19
N TYR A 3 20.57 -18.12 20.16
CA TYR A 3 20.21 -18.36 21.56
C TYR A 3 19.53 -17.13 22.15
N SER A 4 18.67 -17.33 23.17
CA SER A 4 17.97 -16.26 23.89
C SER A 4 18.96 -15.32 24.59
N LEU A 5 18.53 -14.07 24.81
CA LEU A 5 19.38 -13.05 25.41
C LEU A 5 19.75 -13.37 26.87
N ASP A 6 18.78 -13.85 27.65
CA ASP A 6 18.98 -14.31 29.04
C ASP A 6 20.05 -15.42 29.13
N LEU A 7 19.98 -16.42 28.25
CA LEU A 7 20.98 -17.50 28.25
C LEU A 7 22.40 -16.98 27.97
N ARG A 8 22.55 -16.04 27.02
CA ARG A 8 23.86 -15.44 26.70
C ARG A 8 24.40 -14.67 27.89
N GLN A 9 23.57 -13.88 28.55
CA GLN A 9 23.95 -13.10 29.73
C GLN A 9 24.38 -14.01 30.87
N ARG A 10 23.64 -15.08 31.16
CA ARG A 10 24.01 -16.05 32.22
C ARG A 10 25.34 -16.73 31.94
N VAL A 11 25.58 -17.12 30.68
CA VAL A 11 26.84 -17.78 30.28
C VAL A 11 28.03 -16.82 30.42
N VAL A 12 27.86 -15.56 30.02
CA VAL A 12 28.90 -14.53 30.18
C VAL A 12 29.15 -14.23 31.65
N ALA A 13 28.09 -14.01 32.44
CA ALA A 13 28.21 -13.78 33.88
C ALA A 13 28.89 -14.94 34.63
N TYR A 14 28.63 -16.18 34.23
CA TYR A 14 29.33 -17.37 34.77
C TYR A 14 30.85 -17.31 34.52
N ILE A 15 31.26 -16.84 33.34
CA ILE A 15 32.67 -16.73 32.96
C ILE A 15 33.34 -15.55 33.67
N GLU A 16 32.65 -14.41 33.76
CA GLU A 16 33.10 -13.23 34.53
C GLU A 16 33.26 -13.54 36.02
N ALA A 17 32.43 -14.43 36.58
CA ALA A 17 32.54 -14.94 37.94
C ALA A 17 33.71 -15.93 38.14
N GLY A 18 34.54 -16.17 37.12
CA GLY A 18 35.73 -17.04 37.19
C GLY A 18 35.52 -18.47 36.66
N GLY A 19 34.35 -18.76 36.08
CA GLY A 19 34.04 -20.07 35.50
C GLY A 19 34.83 -20.38 34.23
N LYS A 20 35.26 -21.63 34.05
CA LYS A 20 35.97 -22.06 32.84
C LYS A 20 35.01 -22.21 31.66
N ILE A 21 35.45 -21.82 30.46
CA ILE A 21 34.69 -21.96 29.20
C ILE A 21 34.30 -23.42 28.93
N THR A 22 35.17 -24.37 29.28
CA THR A 22 34.92 -25.80 29.12
C THR A 22 33.79 -26.31 30.01
N GLU A 23 33.68 -25.78 31.22
CA GLU A 23 32.61 -26.12 32.17
C GLU A 23 31.30 -25.45 31.75
N ALA A 24 31.34 -24.16 31.38
CA ALA A 24 30.19 -23.46 30.84
C ALA A 24 29.60 -24.19 29.63
N SER A 25 30.45 -24.70 28.73
CA SER A 25 30.03 -25.50 27.58
C SER A 25 29.29 -26.77 27.99
N LYS A 26 29.71 -27.45 29.06
CA LYS A 26 29.06 -28.66 29.58
C LYS A 26 27.75 -28.34 30.32
N ILE A 27 27.77 -27.34 31.20
CA ILE A 27 26.62 -26.93 32.05
C ILE A 27 25.47 -26.45 31.17
N TYR A 28 25.76 -25.51 30.27
CA TYR A 28 24.73 -24.89 29.42
C TYR A 28 24.50 -25.67 28.11
N LYS A 29 25.29 -26.71 27.82
CA LYS A 29 25.25 -27.52 26.59
C LYS A 29 25.40 -26.67 25.32
N ILE A 30 26.32 -25.70 25.35
CA ILE A 30 26.58 -24.76 24.25
C ILE A 30 27.98 -25.04 23.70
N GLY A 31 28.12 -25.03 22.37
CA GLY A 31 29.43 -25.19 21.74
C GLY A 31 30.40 -24.05 22.12
N LYS A 32 31.64 -24.39 22.45
CA LYS A 32 32.68 -23.43 22.88
C LYS A 32 32.85 -22.25 21.92
N ALA A 33 32.76 -22.50 20.60
CA ALA A 33 32.85 -21.45 19.58
C ALA A 33 31.78 -20.36 19.72
N SER A 34 30.56 -20.71 20.14
CA SER A 34 29.50 -19.73 20.39
C SER A 34 29.82 -18.86 21.61
N ILE A 35 30.40 -19.47 22.65
CA ILE A 35 30.81 -18.77 23.87
C ILE A 35 31.92 -17.75 23.55
N TYR A 36 32.94 -18.15 22.80
CA TYR A 36 33.99 -17.22 22.34
C TYR A 36 33.41 -16.06 21.51
N ARG A 37 32.43 -16.33 20.63
CA ARG A 37 31.75 -15.27 19.86
C ARG A 37 30.97 -14.29 20.74
N TRP A 38 30.50 -14.71 21.91
CA TRP A 38 29.79 -13.84 22.86
C TRP A 38 30.75 -12.99 23.68
N LEU A 39 31.84 -13.59 24.16
CA LEU A 39 32.89 -12.86 24.88
C LEU A 39 33.55 -11.77 24.02
N ASN A 40 33.65 -12.00 22.71
CA ASN A 40 34.21 -11.02 21.77
C ASN A 40 33.22 -9.90 21.36
N ARG A 41 32.00 -9.86 21.91
CA ARG A 41 30.98 -8.86 21.57
C ARG A 41 30.71 -7.92 22.74
N VAL A 42 30.62 -6.63 22.45
CA VAL A 42 30.18 -5.61 23.42
C VAL A 42 28.68 -5.73 23.72
N ASP A 43 27.87 -6.05 22.69
CA ASP A 43 26.43 -6.28 22.84
C ASP A 43 26.07 -7.74 22.52
N LEU A 44 25.42 -8.39 23.50
CA LEU A 44 24.96 -9.78 23.43
C LEU A 44 23.64 -9.92 22.66
N SER A 45 22.99 -8.81 22.30
CA SER A 45 21.74 -8.83 21.56
C SER A 45 21.87 -9.55 20.20
N PRO A 46 20.82 -10.25 19.75
CA PRO A 46 20.81 -10.83 18.42
C PRO A 46 20.92 -9.74 17.34
N THR A 47 21.87 -9.89 16.41
CA THR A 47 21.95 -9.00 15.25
C THR A 47 20.66 -9.12 14.43
N LYS A 48 19.83 -8.08 14.45
CA LYS A 48 18.60 -8.00 13.66
C LYS A 48 18.95 -7.54 12.25
N VAL A 49 18.83 -8.43 11.28
CA VAL A 49 18.97 -8.07 9.86
C VAL A 49 17.63 -7.53 9.38
N GLU A 50 17.51 -6.21 9.29
CA GLU A 50 16.26 -5.56 8.88
C GLU A 50 15.95 -5.79 7.41
N ARG A 51 16.96 -5.64 6.55
CA ARG A 51 16.84 -5.94 5.12
C ARG A 51 18.10 -6.59 4.59
N ARG A 52 17.91 -7.50 3.64
CA ARG A 52 18.99 -7.96 2.79
C ARG A 52 19.00 -7.13 1.51
N HIS A 53 20.16 -6.61 1.13
CA HIS A 53 20.32 -5.96 -0.17
C HIS A 53 20.14 -7.02 -1.26
N ARG A 54 19.19 -6.78 -2.16
CA ARG A 54 18.87 -7.63 -3.32
C ARG A 54 19.00 -6.78 -4.58
N LYS A 55 18.63 -7.35 -5.73
CA LYS A 55 18.71 -6.69 -7.06
C LYS A 55 17.98 -5.35 -7.19
N LEU A 56 16.95 -5.09 -6.37
CA LEU A 56 16.15 -3.88 -6.47
C LEU A 56 16.69 -2.80 -5.55
N ASP A 57 17.12 -1.68 -6.15
CA ASP A 57 17.39 -0.47 -5.41
C ASP A 57 16.08 0.26 -5.04
N TRP A 58 15.93 0.58 -3.76
CA TRP A 58 14.73 1.19 -3.22
C TRP A 58 14.72 2.69 -3.41
N GLU A 59 15.89 3.34 -3.42
CA GLU A 59 15.98 4.77 -3.65
C GLU A 59 15.64 5.12 -5.11
N ALA A 60 16.21 4.36 -6.06
CA ALA A 60 15.84 4.49 -7.47
C ALA A 60 14.35 4.20 -7.71
N LEU A 61 13.78 3.18 -7.05
CA LEU A 61 12.34 2.90 -7.14
C LEU A 61 11.50 4.05 -6.57
N LYS A 62 11.93 4.68 -5.48
CA LYS A 62 11.20 5.80 -4.87
C LYS A 62 11.14 7.01 -5.82
N LYS A 63 12.27 7.39 -6.43
CA LYS A 63 12.33 8.47 -7.44
C LYS A 63 11.42 8.17 -8.63
N ASP A 64 11.47 6.95 -9.15
CA ASP A 64 10.60 6.52 -10.26
C ASP A 64 9.10 6.59 -9.91
N VAL A 65 8.74 6.38 -8.63
CA VAL A 65 7.35 6.51 -8.16
C VAL A 65 6.88 7.96 -8.11
N GLU A 66 7.75 8.87 -7.70
CA GLU A 66 7.48 10.31 -7.65
C GLU A 66 7.32 10.89 -9.06
N GLU A 67 8.20 10.51 -10.00
CA GLU A 67 8.14 10.95 -11.40
C GLU A 67 6.90 10.41 -12.14
N ASN A 68 6.57 9.13 -11.94
CA ASN A 68 5.54 8.44 -12.71
C ASN A 68 4.48 7.78 -11.82
N PRO A 69 3.64 8.52 -11.08
CA PRO A 69 2.76 7.96 -10.05
C PRO A 69 1.71 6.97 -10.59
N ASP A 70 1.28 7.15 -11.83
CA ASP A 70 0.23 6.33 -12.47
C ASP A 70 0.76 5.06 -13.18
N ALA A 71 2.09 4.88 -13.25
CA ALA A 71 2.73 3.73 -13.90
C ALA A 71 2.35 2.40 -13.24
N ARG A 72 2.15 1.36 -14.06
CA ARG A 72 1.81 0.02 -13.58
C ARG A 72 3.04 -0.67 -12.99
N LEU A 73 2.81 -1.60 -12.06
CA LEU A 73 3.89 -2.39 -11.44
C LEU A 73 4.69 -3.20 -12.47
N ILE A 74 4.04 -3.65 -13.55
CA ILE A 74 4.69 -4.42 -14.62
C ILE A 74 5.72 -3.57 -15.36
N ASP A 75 5.39 -2.31 -15.65
CA ASP A 75 6.26 -1.40 -16.41
C ASP A 75 7.49 -1.03 -15.58
N ARG A 76 7.28 -0.73 -14.29
CA ARG A 76 8.38 -0.53 -13.32
C ARG A 76 9.26 -1.75 -13.22
N ALA A 77 8.66 -2.93 -13.13
CA ALA A 77 9.41 -4.18 -13.01
C ALA A 77 10.30 -4.45 -14.24
N LYS A 78 9.81 -4.13 -15.44
CA LYS A 78 10.61 -4.17 -16.68
C LYS A 78 11.78 -3.17 -16.62
N LYS A 79 11.53 -1.91 -16.20
CA LYS A 79 12.56 -0.87 -16.04
C LYS A 79 13.70 -1.30 -15.11
N PHE A 80 13.35 -1.94 -13.99
CA PHE A 80 14.33 -2.40 -12.99
C PHE A 80 14.84 -3.84 -13.21
N GLY A 81 14.39 -4.55 -14.27
CA GLY A 81 14.79 -5.93 -14.53
C GLY A 81 14.41 -6.92 -13.43
N VAL A 82 13.32 -6.67 -12.70
CA VAL A 82 12.85 -7.50 -11.59
C VAL A 82 11.45 -8.06 -11.86
N ARG A 83 10.99 -9.00 -11.02
CA ARG A 83 9.61 -9.49 -11.07
C ARG A 83 8.64 -8.45 -10.47
N PRO A 84 7.41 -8.27 -11.00
CA PRO A 84 6.45 -7.30 -10.45
C PRO A 84 6.13 -7.48 -8.97
N SER A 85 6.17 -8.72 -8.48
CA SER A 85 6.00 -9.01 -7.04
C SER A 85 7.07 -8.36 -6.17
N ALA A 86 8.32 -8.30 -6.63
CA ALA A 86 9.41 -7.66 -5.89
C ALA A 86 9.15 -6.16 -5.71
N VAL A 87 8.69 -5.49 -6.78
CA VAL A 87 8.27 -4.08 -6.75
C VAL A 87 7.12 -3.88 -5.77
N TYR A 88 6.09 -4.74 -5.83
CA TYR A 88 4.96 -4.69 -4.89
C TYR A 88 5.41 -4.80 -3.42
N TYR A 89 6.27 -5.77 -3.10
CA TYR A 89 6.77 -5.94 -1.73
C TYR A 89 7.60 -4.74 -1.25
N ALA A 90 8.42 -4.17 -2.13
CA ALA A 90 9.21 -2.99 -1.82
C ALA A 90 8.30 -1.78 -1.51
N LEU A 91 7.31 -1.50 -2.37
CA LEU A 91 6.34 -0.42 -2.16
C LEU A 91 5.52 -0.60 -0.89
N LYS A 92 5.09 -1.84 -0.61
CA LYS A 92 4.35 -2.18 0.62
C LYS A 92 5.19 -1.91 1.87
N LYS A 93 6.47 -2.27 1.85
CA LYS A 93 7.39 -1.99 2.97
C LYS A 93 7.68 -0.50 3.13
N MET A 94 7.76 0.25 2.03
CA MET A 94 7.87 1.72 2.02
C MET A 94 6.55 2.43 2.39
N LYS A 95 5.46 1.69 2.62
CA LYS A 95 4.11 2.21 2.91
C LYS A 95 3.55 3.12 1.79
N ILE A 96 3.97 2.92 0.55
CA ILE A 96 3.46 3.66 -0.61
C ILE A 96 2.28 2.90 -1.21
N ASN A 97 1.09 3.51 -1.19
CA ASN A 97 -0.14 2.93 -1.72
C ASN A 97 -0.75 3.83 -2.79
N ARG A 98 -1.26 3.21 -3.86
CA ARG A 98 -2.04 3.93 -4.89
C ARG A 98 -3.48 4.11 -4.40
N LYS A 99 -3.89 5.36 -4.12
CA LYS A 99 -5.31 5.69 -3.94
C LYS A 99 -5.98 5.77 -5.31
N LYS A 100 -7.16 5.17 -5.46
CA LYS A 100 -7.98 5.36 -6.67
C LYS A 100 -8.43 6.82 -6.69
N LYS A 101 -8.15 7.54 -7.78
CA LYS A 101 -8.69 8.88 -8.01
C LYS A 101 -10.21 8.76 -8.12
N GLU A 102 -10.94 9.76 -7.62
CA GLU A 102 -12.36 9.92 -7.95
C GLU A 102 -12.50 9.94 -9.48
N LEU A 103 -13.48 9.23 -10.01
CA LEU A 103 -13.84 9.30 -11.43
C LEU A 103 -14.38 10.70 -11.71
N ARG A 104 -13.49 11.69 -11.87
CA ARG A 104 -13.87 12.98 -12.44
C ARG A 104 -13.98 12.81 -13.95
N TYR A 105 -15.04 13.36 -14.53
CA TYR A 105 -15.17 13.52 -15.97
C TYR A 105 -13.87 14.05 -16.54
N ARG A 106 -13.34 13.36 -17.56
CA ARG A 106 -11.96 13.50 -18.04
C ARG A 106 -11.68 14.87 -18.68
N GLU A 107 -12.73 15.60 -19.02
CA GLU A 107 -12.61 16.83 -19.81
C GLU A 107 -13.52 17.91 -19.22
N ARG A 108 -12.90 18.88 -18.56
CA ARG A 108 -13.35 20.26 -18.66
C ARG A 108 -12.13 21.07 -18.96
N ASN A 109 -12.06 21.63 -20.17
CA ASN A 109 -11.22 22.78 -20.41
C ASN A 109 -11.59 23.82 -19.34
N ARG A 110 -10.66 24.08 -18.41
CA ARG A 110 -10.93 24.92 -17.24
C ARG A 110 -11.31 26.32 -17.68
N GLU A 111 -10.72 26.81 -18.76
CA GLU A 111 -10.95 28.14 -19.30
C GLU A 111 -12.36 28.28 -19.86
N GLU A 112 -12.79 27.34 -20.70
CA GLU A 112 -14.15 27.31 -21.26
C GLU A 112 -15.20 27.20 -20.15
N ARG A 113 -14.94 26.36 -19.14
CA ARG A 113 -15.84 26.23 -17.98
C ARG A 113 -15.96 27.54 -17.20
N VAL A 114 -14.85 28.24 -17.00
CA VAL A 114 -14.85 29.53 -16.30
C VAL A 114 -15.56 30.61 -17.13
N LYS A 115 -15.37 30.64 -18.45
CA LYS A 115 -16.10 31.52 -19.38
C LYS A 115 -17.60 31.29 -19.29
N TYR A 116 -18.04 30.03 -19.38
CA TYR A 116 -19.45 29.65 -19.24
C TYR A 116 -20.05 30.11 -17.91
N TYR A 117 -19.38 29.85 -16.78
CA TYR A 117 -19.90 30.29 -15.48
C TYR A 117 -19.96 31.80 -15.33
N ARG A 118 -19.04 32.56 -15.95
CA ARG A 118 -19.08 34.02 -15.94
C ARG A 118 -20.34 34.52 -16.66
N MET A 119 -20.58 34.04 -17.88
CA MET A 119 -21.77 34.40 -18.66
C MET A 119 -23.06 33.99 -17.93
N LEU A 120 -23.12 32.76 -17.40
CA LEU A 120 -24.28 32.27 -16.66
C LEU A 120 -24.57 33.16 -15.44
N ARG A 121 -23.53 33.59 -14.72
CA ARG A 121 -23.69 34.48 -13.55
C ARG A 121 -24.23 35.86 -13.94
N GLU A 122 -23.83 36.39 -15.08
CA GLU A 122 -24.36 37.66 -15.62
C GLU A 122 -25.83 37.52 -16.00
N LEU A 123 -26.20 36.44 -16.69
CA LEU A 123 -27.58 36.15 -17.05
C LEU A 123 -28.47 35.96 -15.79
N ILE A 124 -27.97 35.28 -14.76
CA ILE A 124 -28.69 35.11 -13.49
C ILE A 124 -28.93 36.45 -12.79
N LYS A 125 -27.98 37.39 -12.87
CA LYS A 125 -28.17 38.74 -12.30
C LYS A 125 -29.26 39.53 -13.01
N LEU A 126 -29.36 39.39 -14.33
CA LEU A 126 -30.31 40.14 -15.16
C LEU A 126 -31.73 39.58 -15.09
N TYR A 127 -31.88 38.26 -15.19
CA TYR A 127 -33.18 37.60 -15.34
C TYR A 127 -33.65 36.86 -14.08
N GLY A 128 -32.81 36.80 -13.04
CA GLY A 128 -33.06 36.01 -11.84
C GLY A 128 -32.83 34.51 -12.04
N SER A 129 -32.63 33.78 -10.95
CA SER A 129 -32.37 32.33 -11.00
C SER A 129 -33.59 31.50 -11.43
N GLN A 130 -34.79 32.08 -11.35
CA GLN A 130 -36.06 31.42 -11.69
C GLN A 130 -36.24 31.24 -13.21
N ALA A 131 -35.51 32.00 -14.03
CA ALA A 131 -35.58 31.93 -15.49
C ALA A 131 -34.70 30.81 -16.10
N ILE A 132 -33.92 30.08 -15.30
CA ILE A 132 -33.01 29.05 -15.81
C ILE A 132 -33.76 27.74 -16.05
N VAL A 133 -33.80 27.29 -17.30
CA VAL A 133 -34.33 25.98 -17.68
C VAL A 133 -33.16 25.07 -18.05
N TYR A 134 -33.04 23.93 -17.37
CA TYR A 134 -32.03 22.91 -17.69
C TYR A 134 -32.67 21.80 -18.51
N ILE A 135 -32.20 21.62 -19.74
CA ILE A 135 -32.61 20.50 -20.60
C ILE A 135 -31.48 19.48 -20.57
N ASN A 136 -31.79 18.27 -20.10
CA ASN A 136 -30.88 17.14 -20.15
C ASN A 136 -31.59 15.96 -20.81
N THR A 137 -31.01 15.42 -21.87
CA THR A 137 -31.47 14.19 -22.51
C THR A 137 -30.73 13.02 -21.87
N SER A 138 -31.27 12.50 -20.77
CA SER A 138 -30.81 11.21 -20.27
C SER A 138 -31.31 10.11 -21.21
N LEU A 139 -30.39 9.40 -21.86
CA LEU A 139 -30.71 8.13 -22.52
C LEU A 139 -31.20 7.17 -21.42
N ASP A 140 -32.48 6.78 -21.49
CA ASP A 140 -33.07 5.75 -20.62
C ASP A 140 -32.55 4.38 -21.06
N SER A 141 -31.28 4.11 -20.75
CA SER A 141 -30.75 2.76 -20.79
C SER A 141 -31.08 2.08 -19.47
N LYS A 142 -31.67 0.87 -19.52
CA LYS A 142 -31.82 0.01 -18.34
C LYS A 142 -30.47 -0.11 -17.64
N GLN A 143 -30.32 0.53 -16.47
CA GLN A 143 -29.09 0.47 -15.69
C GLN A 143 -29.17 -0.77 -14.80
N SER A 144 -28.55 -1.87 -15.22
CA SER A 144 -28.28 -2.98 -14.31
C SER A 144 -27.17 -2.56 -13.35
N ARG A 145 -27.41 -2.66 -12.03
CA ARG A 145 -26.39 -2.39 -11.02
C ARG A 145 -25.68 -3.69 -10.69
N LEU A 146 -24.46 -3.85 -11.18
CA LEU A 146 -23.57 -4.94 -10.77
C LEU A 146 -23.13 -4.72 -9.32
N VAL A 147 -23.70 -5.47 -8.39
CA VAL A 147 -23.31 -5.44 -6.97
C VAL A 147 -22.28 -6.53 -6.71
N PHE A 148 -21.13 -6.14 -6.13
CA PHE A 148 -20.09 -7.08 -5.74
C PHE A 148 -20.46 -7.76 -4.43
N MET A 149 -20.57 -9.10 -4.45
CA MET A 149 -20.70 -9.90 -3.23
C MET A 149 -19.36 -10.58 -2.91
N PRO A 150 -18.85 -10.46 -1.68
CA PRO A 150 -17.64 -11.16 -1.29
C PRO A 150 -17.90 -12.67 -1.22
N GLY A 151 -17.41 -13.41 -2.23
CA GLY A 151 -17.40 -14.88 -2.25
C GLY A 151 -16.14 -15.47 -1.60
N GLN A 152 -16.23 -16.72 -1.11
CA GLN A 152 -15.07 -17.42 -0.55
C GLN A 152 -14.04 -17.74 -1.66
N LYS A 153 -12.94 -16.97 -1.65
CA LYS A 153 -11.61 -17.15 -2.28
C LYS A 153 -11.46 -17.60 -3.75
N LYS A 154 -12.48 -18.04 -4.49
CA LYS A 154 -12.33 -18.42 -5.92
C LYS A 154 -13.47 -18.04 -6.85
N GLU A 155 -14.63 -17.63 -6.36
CA GLU A 155 -15.71 -17.12 -7.21
C GLU A 155 -16.03 -15.68 -6.87
N LYS A 156 -15.77 -14.77 -7.81
CA LYS A 156 -16.35 -13.43 -7.77
C LYS A 156 -17.78 -13.56 -8.27
N LYS A 157 -18.76 -13.53 -7.37
CA LYS A 157 -20.17 -13.48 -7.76
C LYS A 157 -20.58 -12.03 -7.88
N PHE A 158 -21.01 -11.65 -9.07
CA PHE A 158 -21.65 -10.38 -9.34
C PHE A 158 -23.12 -10.70 -9.61
N MET A 159 -24.02 -10.05 -8.89
CA MET A 159 -25.44 -10.08 -9.24
C MET A 159 -25.80 -8.80 -9.97
N GLU A 160 -26.51 -8.95 -11.08
CA GLU A 160 -27.21 -7.85 -11.72
C GLU A 160 -28.52 -7.65 -10.96
N ILE A 161 -28.67 -6.46 -10.37
CA ILE A 161 -29.94 -6.04 -9.81
C ILE A 161 -30.52 -5.03 -10.81
N ASP A 162 -31.60 -5.43 -11.45
CA ASP A 162 -32.41 -4.53 -12.25
C ASP A 162 -33.21 -3.64 -11.30
N LYS A 163 -33.01 -2.32 -11.41
CA LYS A 163 -33.87 -1.35 -10.73
C LYS A 163 -35.12 -1.14 -11.57
N GLU A 164 -36.19 -1.88 -11.30
CA GLU A 164 -37.53 -1.40 -11.62
C GLU A 164 -37.85 -0.26 -10.65
N LYS A 165 -37.97 0.96 -11.17
CA LYS A 165 -38.44 2.10 -10.36
C LYS A 165 -39.93 1.91 -10.14
N GLY A 166 -40.30 1.56 -8.91
CA GLY A 166 -41.67 1.74 -8.43
C GLY A 166 -42.11 3.18 -8.67
N GLU A 167 -43.30 3.32 -9.24
CA GLU A 167 -44.01 4.56 -9.45
C GLU A 167 -44.13 5.29 -8.10
N SER A 168 -43.49 6.45 -7.99
CA SER A 168 -43.83 7.40 -6.93
C SER A 168 -45.05 8.17 -7.40
N GLU A 169 -46.23 7.71 -7.01
CA GLU A 169 -47.44 8.55 -6.98
C GLU A 169 -47.09 9.86 -6.25
N LYS A 170 -47.24 10.98 -6.96
CA LYS A 170 -47.21 12.31 -6.37
C LYS A 170 -48.62 12.65 -5.92
N ILE A 171 -48.73 13.14 -4.68
CA ILE A 171 -49.85 13.97 -4.20
C ILE A 171 -49.89 15.26 -5.04
#